data_AF-A0A382IXP9-F1
#
_entry.id   AF-A0A382IXP9-F1
#
_cell.length_a   1.000
_cell.length_b   1.000
_cell.length_c   1.000
_cell.angle_alpha   90.00
_cell.angle_beta   90.00
_cell.angle_gamma   90.00
#
_symmetry.space_group_name_H-M   'P 1'
#
loop_
_entity.id
_entity.type
_entity.pdbx_description
1 polymer ?
#
loop_
_entity_poly.entity_id
_entity_poly.type
_entity_poly.pdbx_seq_one_letter_code
_entity_poly.pdbx_strand_id
1 'polypeptide(L)'
;VAYRIHSDEINYFWLFFVLMTFPIAMLRTEQVVFAGEPSHGSDSLFENQIRSMTAPKPPLKLSGDPRYRNNQDGTITDLKHGLMWKLQDSYQEKKEWTNWEAAQLYVEEKNKQKFAGHNDWRLPTRKELLTLYEEDKSIPWFYYWTTNEVHM
;
A
#
# COMPACT_ATOMS: atom_id res chain seq x y z
N VAL A 1 2.35 -40.76 58.19
CA VAL A 1 0.98 -41.31 58.17
C VAL A 1 0.99 -42.47 57.19
N ALA A 2 0.76 -43.68 57.68
CA ALA A 2 0.93 -44.92 56.94
C ALA A 2 -0.38 -45.41 56.34
N TYR A 3 -0.34 -45.96 55.13
CA TYR A 3 -1.30 -46.96 54.69
C TYR A 3 -0.57 -48.12 54.04
N ARG A 4 -0.98 -49.32 54.46
CA ARG A 4 -0.47 -50.64 54.09
C ARG A 4 -1.42 -51.22 53.05
N ILE A 5 -0.93 -51.65 51.90
CA ILE A 5 -1.66 -52.58 51.01
C ILE A 5 -0.71 -53.72 50.63
N HIS A 6 -1.29 -54.90 50.69
CA HIS A 6 -0.71 -56.22 50.65
C HIS A 6 -0.24 -56.62 49.25
N SER A 7 0.73 -57.52 49.25
CA SER A 7 1.51 -58.15 48.18
C SER A 7 0.70 -58.65 46.99
N ASP A 8 1.32 -58.60 45.81
CA ASP A 8 1.47 -59.75 44.91
C ASP A 8 2.73 -59.54 44.05
N GLU A 9 3.62 -60.54 44.02
CA GLU A 9 4.92 -60.47 43.38
C GLU A 9 4.81 -60.40 41.85
N ILE A 10 5.19 -59.26 41.26
CA ILE A 10 5.29 -59.11 39.82
C ILE A 10 6.64 -59.69 39.37
N ASN A 11 6.57 -60.74 38.58
CA ASN A 11 7.69 -61.50 38.05
C ASN A 11 8.53 -60.65 37.08
N TYR A 12 9.58 -60.01 37.59
CA TYR A 12 10.48 -59.12 36.84
C TYR A 12 11.17 -59.79 35.65
N PHE A 13 11.15 -61.12 35.56
CA PHE A 13 11.67 -61.89 34.42
C PHE A 13 10.85 -61.67 33.13
N TRP A 14 9.55 -61.39 33.24
CA TRP A 14 8.68 -61.06 32.09
C TRP A 14 8.83 -59.61 31.64
N LEU A 15 9.03 -58.67 32.57
CA LEU A 15 9.31 -57.26 32.25
C LEU A 15 10.65 -57.08 31.52
N PHE A 16 11.65 -57.89 31.88
CA PHE A 16 12.97 -57.86 31.24
C PHE A 16 12.94 -58.34 29.78
N PHE A 17 12.05 -59.28 29.44
CA PHE A 17 11.91 -59.81 28.07
C PHE A 17 11.16 -58.84 27.13
N VAL A 18 10.21 -58.06 27.67
CA VAL A 18 9.47 -57.03 26.92
C VAL A 18 10.33 -55.79 26.64
N LEU A 19 11.25 -55.43 27.54
CA LEU A 19 12.09 -54.23 27.40
C LEU A 19 13.32 -54.40 26.51
N MET A 20 13.78 -55.63 26.26
CA MET A 20 15.02 -55.89 25.51
C MET A 20 14.83 -56.29 24.03
N THR A 21 13.59 -56.43 23.54
CA THR A 21 13.34 -56.92 22.18
C THR A 21 12.85 -55.88 21.17
N PHE A 22 12.71 -54.59 21.52
CA PHE A 22 12.48 -53.56 20.50
C PHE A 22 13.17 -52.22 20.78
N PRO A 23 14.43 -52.08 20.36
CA PRO A 23 14.90 -50.81 19.82
C PRO A 23 15.41 -51.06 18.39
N ILE A 24 14.63 -50.70 17.37
CA ILE A 24 15.07 -50.24 16.02
C ILE A 24 13.78 -49.86 15.28
N ALA A 25 13.46 -48.57 15.32
CA ALA A 25 12.85 -47.79 14.24
C ALA A 25 12.40 -46.41 14.78
N MET A 26 13.30 -45.68 15.45
CA MET A 26 13.27 -44.22 15.33
C MET A 26 13.90 -43.84 13.99
N LEU A 27 13.33 -44.37 12.90
CA LEU A 27 13.56 -43.81 11.58
C LEU A 27 12.65 -42.59 11.52
N ARG A 28 13.28 -41.42 11.72
CA ARG A 28 12.78 -40.10 11.39
C ARG A 28 11.77 -40.16 10.23
N THR A 29 10.48 -40.12 10.54
CA THR A 29 9.50 -39.71 9.55
C THR A 29 9.61 -38.20 9.46
N GLU A 30 10.45 -37.71 8.55
CA GLU A 30 10.17 -36.41 7.96
C GLU A 30 8.79 -36.57 7.33
N GLN A 31 7.76 -36.02 7.98
CA GLN A 31 6.55 -35.67 7.28
C GLN A 31 6.97 -34.58 6.29
N VAL A 32 7.45 -34.99 5.11
CA VAL A 32 7.35 -34.12 3.95
C VAL A 32 5.86 -33.99 3.72
N VAL A 33 5.30 -32.93 4.29
CA VAL A 33 3.96 -32.47 3.99
C VAL A 33 4.03 -32.07 2.52
N PHE A 34 3.70 -33.01 1.65
CA PHE A 34 3.38 -32.65 0.28
C PHE A 34 2.15 -31.76 0.37
N ALA A 35 2.29 -30.51 -0.04
CA ALA A 35 1.13 -29.68 -0.36
C ALA A 35 0.22 -30.53 -1.25
N GLY A 36 -1.05 -30.67 -0.87
CA GLY A 36 -2.04 -31.37 -1.68
C GLY A 36 -1.98 -30.85 -3.12
N GLU A 37 -2.32 -31.72 -4.07
CA GLU A 37 -2.30 -31.39 -5.50
C GLU A 37 -2.84 -29.97 -5.74
N PRO A 38 -2.22 -29.19 -6.64
CA PRO A 38 -2.69 -27.84 -6.91
C PRO A 38 -4.12 -27.99 -7.43
N SER A 39 -5.09 -27.72 -6.56
CA SER A 39 -6.45 -27.55 -7.01
C SER A 39 -6.35 -26.45 -8.04
N HIS A 40 -6.64 -26.79 -9.30
CA HIS A 40 -6.88 -25.80 -10.34
C HIS A 40 -8.21 -25.10 -10.01
N GLY A 41 -8.25 -24.48 -8.83
CA GLY A 41 -9.22 -23.49 -8.50
C GLY A 41 -8.86 -22.31 -9.37
N SER A 42 -9.67 -22.08 -10.39
CA SER A 42 -9.88 -20.75 -10.91
C SER A 42 -10.38 -19.93 -9.73
N ASP A 43 -9.48 -19.46 -8.87
CA ASP A 43 -9.80 -18.56 -7.79
C ASP A 43 -10.07 -17.21 -8.43
N SER A 44 -11.27 -17.15 -9.01
CA SER A 44 -11.82 -16.01 -9.71
C SER A 44 -11.81 -14.76 -8.82
N LEU A 45 -11.76 -14.94 -7.49
CA LEU A 45 -11.59 -13.85 -6.54
C LEU A 45 -10.27 -13.10 -6.75
N PHE A 46 -9.14 -13.82 -6.91
CA PHE A 46 -7.84 -13.21 -7.16
C PHE A 46 -7.63 -12.83 -8.62
N GLU A 47 -8.15 -13.63 -9.56
CA GLU A 47 -8.02 -13.35 -10.99
C GLU A 47 -8.75 -12.06 -11.39
N ASN A 48 -9.93 -11.82 -10.81
CA ASN A 48 -10.68 -10.58 -11.00
C ASN A 48 -9.96 -9.39 -10.35
N GLN A 49 -9.33 -9.58 -9.18
CA GLN A 49 -8.57 -8.54 -8.51
C GLN A 49 -7.33 -8.12 -9.32
N ILE A 50 -6.56 -9.06 -9.86
CA ILE A 50 -5.39 -8.75 -10.70
C ILE A 50 -5.82 -8.08 -12.02
N ARG A 51 -6.88 -8.56 -12.68
CA ARG A 51 -7.39 -7.91 -13.92
C ARG A 51 -7.92 -6.51 -13.66
N SER A 52 -8.53 -6.26 -12.49
CA SER A 52 -8.96 -4.91 -12.09
C SER A 52 -7.79 -3.94 -11.85
N MET A 53 -6.62 -4.45 -11.45
CA MET A 53 -5.40 -3.63 -11.28
C MET A 53 -4.69 -3.33 -12.59
N THR A 54 -4.88 -4.16 -13.63
CA THR A 54 -4.23 -4.01 -14.95
C THR A 54 -5.15 -3.38 -16.00
N ALA A 55 -6.44 -3.20 -15.70
CA ALA A 55 -7.37 -2.55 -16.62
C ALA A 55 -6.96 -1.08 -16.87
N PRO A 56 -7.01 -0.60 -18.13
CA PRO A 56 -6.74 0.81 -18.41
C PRO A 56 -7.74 1.68 -17.66
N LYS A 57 -7.20 2.64 -16.91
CA LYS A 57 -7.99 3.54 -16.07
C LYS A 57 -8.97 4.33 -16.95
N PRO A 58 -10.26 4.40 -16.60
CA PRO A 58 -11.15 5.33 -17.28
C PRO A 58 -10.59 6.76 -17.12
N PRO A 59 -10.86 7.69 -18.05
CA PRO A 59 -10.47 9.09 -17.85
C PRO A 59 -11.28 9.71 -16.71
N LEU A 60 -10.65 10.55 -15.88
CA LEU A 60 -11.39 11.34 -14.90
C LEU A 60 -12.29 12.32 -15.63
N LYS A 61 -13.53 12.39 -15.19
CA LYS A 61 -14.42 13.47 -15.58
C LYS A 61 -13.89 14.76 -14.96
N LEU A 62 -13.43 15.68 -15.80
CA LEU A 62 -13.07 17.03 -15.37
C LEU A 62 -14.27 17.66 -14.67
N SER A 63 -14.02 18.38 -13.57
CA SER A 63 -15.06 19.01 -12.76
C SER A 63 -15.97 19.96 -13.56
N GLY A 64 -15.50 20.47 -14.71
CA GLY A 64 -16.24 21.45 -15.52
C GLY A 64 -16.47 22.78 -14.80
N ASP A 65 -15.76 23.02 -13.70
CA ASP A 65 -15.92 24.22 -12.90
C ASP A 65 -15.32 25.42 -13.65
N PRO A 66 -16.12 26.47 -13.97
CA PRO A 66 -15.62 27.65 -14.67
C PRO A 66 -14.61 28.45 -13.86
N ARG A 67 -14.48 28.20 -12.54
CA ARG A 67 -13.50 28.86 -11.68
C ARG A 67 -12.05 28.57 -12.08
N TYR A 68 -11.78 27.34 -12.50
CA TYR A 68 -10.42 26.88 -12.78
C TYR A 68 -10.20 26.81 -14.29
N ARG A 69 -9.22 27.57 -14.77
CA ARG A 69 -8.82 27.56 -16.18
C ARG A 69 -7.45 26.91 -16.34
N ASN A 70 -7.40 25.80 -17.05
CA ASN A 70 -6.15 25.18 -17.46
C ASN A 70 -5.46 26.03 -18.55
N ASN A 71 -4.21 26.41 -18.33
CA ASN A 71 -3.43 27.23 -19.27
C ASN A 71 -2.65 26.40 -20.31
N GLN A 72 -2.74 25.06 -20.26
CA GLN A 72 -2.08 24.10 -21.16
C GLN A 72 -0.55 24.08 -21.11
N ASP A 73 0.04 24.75 -20.13
CA ASP A 73 1.49 24.84 -19.86
C ASP A 73 1.91 24.10 -18.57
N GLY A 74 0.99 23.31 -18.01
CA GLY A 74 1.17 22.67 -16.70
C GLY A 74 0.74 23.54 -15.51
N THR A 75 0.03 24.65 -15.76
CA THR A 75 -0.55 25.51 -14.73
C THR A 75 -2.07 25.63 -14.84
N ILE A 76 -2.72 25.92 -13.71
CA ILE A 76 -4.14 26.21 -13.59
C ILE A 76 -4.31 27.59 -12.96
N THR A 77 -5.13 28.44 -13.57
CA THR A 77 -5.52 29.74 -13.01
C THR A 77 -6.82 29.59 -12.23
N ASP A 78 -6.82 30.00 -10.96
CA ASP A 78 -8.02 30.19 -10.14
C ASP A 78 -8.54 31.62 -10.33
N LEU A 79 -9.63 31.76 -11.08
CA LEU A 79 -10.22 33.05 -11.44
C LEU A 79 -10.89 33.77 -10.24
N LYS A 80 -11.27 33.03 -9.20
CA LYS A 80 -11.95 33.60 -8.03
C LYS A 80 -10.97 34.30 -7.09
N HIS A 81 -9.79 33.70 -6.91
CA HIS A 81 -8.77 34.21 -5.99
C HIS A 81 -7.61 34.92 -6.71
N GLY A 82 -7.56 34.88 -8.05
CA GLY A 82 -6.50 35.49 -8.83
C GLY A 82 -5.15 34.80 -8.62
N LEU A 83 -5.17 33.50 -8.30
CA LEU A 83 -3.99 32.70 -8.01
C LEU A 83 -3.72 31.75 -9.18
N MET A 84 -2.44 31.40 -9.36
CA MET A 84 -2.03 30.38 -10.30
C MET A 84 -1.39 29.22 -9.54
N TRP A 85 -1.77 28.02 -9.93
CA TRP A 85 -1.36 26.77 -9.32
C TRP A 85 -0.62 25.92 -10.33
N LYS A 86 0.37 25.19 -9.86
CA LYS A 86 1.02 24.16 -10.67
C LYS A 86 0.13 22.92 -10.68
N LEU A 87 -0.09 22.34 -11.87
CA LEU A 87 -0.98 21.19 -12.06
C LEU A 87 -0.51 19.95 -11.29
N GLN A 88 0.80 19.73 -11.27
CA GLN A 88 1.43 18.62 -10.57
C GLN A 88 2.16 19.11 -9.32
N ASP A 89 2.01 18.41 -8.20
CA ASP A 89 2.78 18.70 -6.99
C ASP A 89 4.24 18.18 -7.09
N SER A 90 5.04 18.46 -6.05
CA SER A 90 6.44 18.01 -5.99
C SER A 90 6.59 16.49 -5.84
N TYR A 91 5.64 15.82 -5.20
CA TYR A 91 5.66 14.37 -5.00
C TYR A 91 5.37 13.64 -6.31
N GLN A 92 4.44 14.13 -7.11
CA GLN A 92 4.12 13.57 -8.42
C GLN A 92 5.33 13.61 -9.36
N GLU A 93 6.14 14.66 -9.28
CA GLU A 93 7.37 14.79 -10.07
C GLU A 93 8.52 13.94 -9.51
N LYS A 94 8.84 14.10 -8.21
CA LYS A 94 10.05 13.52 -7.61
C LYS A 94 9.85 12.11 -7.06
N LYS A 95 8.60 11.71 -6.80
CA LYS A 95 8.20 10.48 -6.07
C LYS A 95 8.84 10.35 -4.68
N GLU A 96 9.19 11.49 -4.07
CA GLU A 96 9.91 11.58 -2.81
C GLU A 96 9.14 12.44 -1.81
N TRP A 97 9.10 12.01 -0.55
CA TRP A 97 8.55 12.80 0.54
C TRP A 97 9.47 13.98 0.84
N THR A 98 8.89 15.17 0.90
CA THR A 98 9.62 16.43 1.02
C THR A 98 9.28 17.10 2.35
N ASN A 99 10.28 17.58 3.08
CA ASN A 99 10.09 18.38 4.29
C ASN A 99 9.92 19.88 3.94
N TRP A 100 9.64 20.72 4.95
CA TRP A 100 9.39 22.14 4.71
C TRP A 100 10.57 22.87 4.04
N GLU A 101 11.80 22.57 4.45
CA GLU A 101 13.01 23.21 3.90
C GLU A 101 13.24 22.80 2.44
N ALA A 102 13.12 21.51 2.14
CA ALA A 102 13.21 21.00 0.78
C ALA A 102 12.08 21.53 -0.12
N ALA A 103 10.90 21.82 0.43
CA ALA A 103 9.82 22.47 -0.32
C ALA A 103 10.16 23.92 -0.70
N GLN A 104 10.85 24.66 0.17
CA GLN A 104 11.35 26.01 -0.15
C GLN A 104 12.40 25.95 -1.27
N LEU A 105 13.36 25.01 -1.18
CA LEU A 105 14.36 24.80 -2.22
C LEU A 105 13.74 24.40 -3.56
N TYR A 106 12.69 23.59 -3.54
CA TYR A 106 11.94 23.22 -4.74
C TYR A 106 11.32 24.45 -5.44
N VAL A 107 10.74 25.37 -4.66
CA VAL A 107 10.19 26.61 -5.21
C VAL A 107 11.29 27.48 -5.82
N GLU A 108 12.41 27.64 -5.14
CA GLU A 108 13.56 28.39 -5.68
C GLU A 108 14.09 27.78 -6.98
N GLU A 109 14.16 26.45 -7.04
CA GLU A 109 14.55 25.70 -8.23
C GLU A 109 13.61 26.01 -9.41
N LYS A 110 12.29 25.96 -9.20
CA LYS A 110 11.30 26.29 -10.24
C LYS A 110 11.36 27.75 -10.67
N ASN A 111 11.64 28.67 -9.76
CA ASN A 111 11.83 30.09 -10.07
C ASN A 111 13.08 30.32 -10.94
N LYS A 112 14.19 29.63 -10.64
CA LYS A 112 15.41 29.66 -11.46
C LYS A 112 15.17 29.10 -12.86
N GLN A 113 14.37 28.04 -12.96
CA GLN A 113 13.99 27.39 -14.23
C GLN A 113 12.96 28.20 -15.04
N LYS A 114 12.35 29.25 -14.46
CA LYS A 114 11.24 30.00 -15.07
C LYS A 114 10.10 29.09 -15.54
N PHE A 115 9.68 28.17 -14.67
CA PHE A 115 8.61 27.23 -15.02
C PHE A 115 7.35 27.97 -15.49
N ALA A 116 6.78 27.53 -16.62
CA ALA A 116 5.68 28.18 -17.33
C ALA A 116 5.92 29.68 -17.66
N GLY A 117 7.18 30.11 -17.77
CA GLY A 117 7.55 31.51 -18.02
C GLY A 117 7.54 32.40 -16.76
N HIS A 118 7.23 31.83 -15.59
CA HIS A 118 7.08 32.53 -14.32
C HIS A 118 8.26 32.25 -13.37
N ASN A 119 8.67 33.26 -12.60
CA ASN A 119 9.78 33.19 -11.65
C ASN A 119 9.40 33.67 -10.23
N ASP A 120 8.11 33.79 -9.98
CA ASP A 120 7.48 34.28 -8.75
C ASP A 120 6.66 33.18 -8.03
N TRP A 121 7.00 31.91 -8.27
CA TRP A 121 6.43 30.77 -7.54
C TRP A 121 6.75 30.90 -6.05
N ARG A 122 5.76 30.57 -5.21
CA ARG A 122 5.87 30.55 -3.74
C ARG A 122 5.07 29.39 -3.16
N LEU A 123 5.37 29.02 -1.92
CA LEU A 123 4.48 28.13 -1.18
C LEU A 123 3.16 28.85 -0.84
N PRO A 124 2.02 28.17 -0.96
CA PRO A 124 0.72 28.74 -0.63
C PRO A 124 0.53 28.87 0.88
N THR A 125 -0.27 29.83 1.29
CA THR A 125 -0.70 29.96 2.69
C THR A 125 -1.79 28.94 3.02
N ARG A 126 -1.97 28.64 4.31
CA ARG A 126 -3.03 27.74 4.78
C ARG A 126 -4.43 28.15 4.30
N LYS A 127 -4.70 29.46 4.22
CA LYS A 127 -6.00 29.98 3.76
C LYS A 127 -6.22 29.73 2.27
N GLU A 128 -5.17 29.87 1.46
CA GLU A 128 -5.23 29.63 0.01
C GLU A 128 -5.37 28.13 -0.29
N LEU A 129 -4.67 27.26 0.45
CA LEU A 129 -4.84 25.82 0.30
C LEU A 129 -6.26 25.37 0.62
N LEU A 130 -6.90 25.98 1.63
CA LEU A 130 -8.27 25.65 2.00
C LEU A 130 -9.27 25.99 0.88
N THR A 131 -8.96 26.93 -0.02
CA THR A 131 -9.87 27.28 -1.12
C THR A 131 -9.86 26.27 -2.27
N LEU A 132 -8.87 25.37 -2.30
CA LEU A 132 -8.78 24.27 -3.27
C LEU A 132 -9.54 23.03 -2.80
N TYR A 133 -9.77 22.90 -1.50
CA TYR A 133 -10.46 21.75 -0.94
C TYR A 133 -11.97 21.88 -1.08
N GLU A 134 -12.61 20.85 -1.62
CA GLU A 134 -14.06 20.75 -1.79
C GLU A 134 -14.51 19.40 -1.23
N GLU A 135 -15.38 19.43 -0.22
CA GLU A 135 -15.82 18.23 0.52
C GLU A 135 -16.72 17.33 -0.32
N ASP A 136 -17.51 17.93 -1.22
CA ASP A 136 -18.44 17.26 -2.12
C ASP A 136 -17.76 16.58 -3.32
N LYS A 137 -16.50 16.95 -3.61
CA LYS A 137 -15.68 16.32 -4.65
C LYS A 137 -14.86 15.18 -4.07
N SER A 138 -15.27 13.94 -4.36
CA SER A 138 -14.49 12.74 -4.07
C SER A 138 -14.09 12.02 -5.36
N ILE A 139 -12.81 11.69 -5.46
CA ILE A 139 -12.34 10.74 -6.46
C ILE A 139 -12.47 9.35 -5.84
N PRO A 140 -13.03 8.35 -6.56
CA PRO A 140 -13.14 7.00 -6.05
C PRO A 140 -11.78 6.45 -5.60
N TRP A 141 -11.77 5.67 -4.53
CA TRP A 141 -10.54 5.11 -3.96
C TRP A 141 -9.63 4.49 -5.06
N PHE A 142 -10.19 3.82 -6.08
CA PHE A 142 -9.46 3.10 -7.17
C PHE A 142 -8.60 3.92 -8.09
N TYR A 143 -8.65 5.23 -7.93
CA TYR A 143 -7.72 6.10 -8.59
C TYR A 143 -6.35 6.18 -7.92
N TYR A 144 -6.24 5.94 -6.62
CA TYR A 144 -5.04 6.31 -5.85
C TYR A 144 -4.01 5.17 -5.66
N TRP A 145 -4.40 3.89 -5.67
CA TRP A 145 -3.43 2.79 -5.49
C TRP A 145 -2.80 2.29 -6.78
N THR A 146 -3.31 2.70 -7.94
CA THR A 146 -2.83 2.24 -9.25
C THR A 146 -1.78 3.17 -9.86
N THR A 147 -1.69 4.41 -9.39
CA THR A 147 -0.82 5.46 -9.94
C THR A 147 -0.39 6.43 -8.85
N ASN A 148 0.91 6.75 -8.76
CA ASN A 148 1.46 7.80 -7.89
C ASN A 148 1.15 9.21 -8.44
N GLU A 149 -0.10 9.48 -8.81
CA GLU A 149 -0.53 10.73 -9.43
C GLU A 149 -1.71 11.31 -8.63
N VAL A 150 -1.53 12.51 -8.07
CA VAL A 150 -2.59 13.25 -7.38
C VAL A 150 -3.26 14.15 -8.41
N HIS A 151 -4.54 13.92 -8.64
CA HIS A 151 -5.33 14.74 -9.58
C HIS A 151 -5.97 15.90 -8.80
N MET A 152 -5.65 17.15 -9.18
CA MET A 152 -6.33 18.38 -8.75
C MET A 152 -7.25 18.91 -9.84
#